data_AF-A0A1I7N0R7-F1
#
_entry.id   AF-A0A1I7N0R7-F1
#
_cell.length_a   1.000
_cell.length_b   1.000
_cell.length_c   1.000
_cell.angle_alpha   90.00
_cell.angle_beta   90.00
_cell.angle_gamma   90.00
#
_symmetry.space_group_name_H-M   'P 1'
#
loop_
_entity.id
_entity.type
_entity.pdbx_description
1 polymer ?
#
loop_
_entity_poly.entity_id
_entity_poly.type
_entity_poly.pdbx_seq_one_letter_code
_entity_poly.pdbx_strand_id
1 'polypeptide(L)'
;MKTVQLIPSLAAHRMAANKDDPPDGPRRDDGDGESKTGIVTKTRPKTKKPNLYKVLLLNDDFTPMEFVVLVLQRFFNKGQEDATRIMLHVHHKGVGICGVYTYEVAETKVTQVMDFSRQHGHPLQCTMEKE
;
A
#
# COMPACT_ATOMS: atom_id res chain seq x y z
N MET A 1 20.56 -21.82 9.85
CA MET A 1 19.08 -21.91 9.88
C MET A 1 18.55 -20.65 10.52
N LYS A 2 18.08 -19.68 9.73
CA LYS A 2 17.42 -18.49 10.26
C LYS A 2 15.92 -18.67 10.01
N THR A 3 15.19 -19.00 11.08
CA THR A 3 13.73 -19.04 11.07
C THR A 3 13.23 -17.63 10.81
N VAL A 4 12.59 -17.40 9.66
CA VAL A 4 11.83 -16.17 9.41
C VAL A 4 10.54 -16.28 10.21
N GLN A 5 10.41 -15.45 11.25
CA GLN A 5 9.22 -15.35 12.06
C GLN A 5 8.09 -14.77 11.19
N LEU A 6 7.10 -15.60 10.85
CA LEU A 6 5.90 -15.18 10.14
C LEU A 6 5.08 -14.27 11.08
N ILE A 7 5.02 -12.96 10.79
CA ILE A 7 4.18 -12.02 11.53
C ILE A 7 2.73 -12.18 11.01
N PRO A 8 1.72 -12.41 11.88
CA PRO A 8 0.34 -12.51 11.45
C PRO A 8 -0.17 -11.15 10.95
N SER A 9 -0.77 -11.15 9.76
CA SER A 9 -1.45 -10.02 9.13
C SER A 9 -2.64 -9.58 9.98
N LEU A 10 -2.63 -8.33 10.46
CA LEU A 10 -3.71 -7.75 11.25
C LEU A 10 -4.68 -7.00 10.31
N ALA A 11 -5.83 -7.61 10.05
CA ALA A 11 -6.93 -7.00 9.32
C ALA A 11 -7.53 -5.81 10.09
N ALA A 12 -7.87 -4.76 9.35
CA ALA A 12 -8.25 -3.44 9.82
C ALA A 12 -9.60 -3.36 10.56
N HIS A 13 -9.65 -2.38 11.47
CA HIS A 13 -10.81 -1.97 12.27
C HIS A 13 -12.05 -1.57 11.44
N ARG A 14 -13.21 -2.05 11.86
CA ARG A 14 -14.54 -1.54 11.52
C ARG A 14 -14.76 -0.14 12.12
N MET A 15 -15.33 0.78 11.35
CA MET A 15 -15.97 2.02 11.84
C MET A 15 -17.50 1.90 11.79
N ALA A 16 -18.17 2.26 12.89
CA ALA A 16 -19.57 2.70 12.98
C ALA A 16 -19.69 3.51 14.30
N ALA A 17 -19.90 4.82 14.24
CA ALA A 17 -21.19 5.53 14.21
C ALA A 17 -21.68 5.90 15.63
N ASN A 18 -21.67 7.20 15.95
CA ASN A 18 -22.48 7.78 17.03
C ASN A 18 -23.50 8.74 16.41
N LYS A 19 -24.77 8.50 16.73
CA LYS A 19 -25.92 9.42 16.64
C LYS A 19 -26.20 9.96 18.05
N ASP A 20 -27.17 10.89 18.13
CA ASP A 20 -27.77 11.56 19.32
C ASP A 20 -27.14 12.96 19.55
N ASP A 21 -27.85 14.11 19.52
CA ASP A 21 -29.19 14.50 20.03
C ASP A 21 -29.79 15.75 19.29
N PRO A 22 -31.06 16.18 19.58
CA PRO A 22 -31.96 16.92 18.66
C PRO A 22 -32.27 18.41 19.07
N PRO A 23 -33.46 19.04 18.79
CA PRO A 23 -33.56 20.33 18.09
C PRO A 23 -33.97 21.52 18.99
N ASP A 24 -33.75 22.77 18.54
CA ASP A 24 -34.55 23.91 19.04
C ASP A 24 -34.83 24.95 17.94
N GLY A 25 -36.02 25.53 18.03
CA GLY A 25 -36.76 26.22 16.98
C GLY A 25 -36.45 27.72 16.77
N PRO A 26 -37.37 28.47 16.12
CA PRO A 26 -37.02 29.55 15.21
C PRO A 26 -37.12 30.95 15.83
N ARG A 27 -36.31 31.90 15.32
CA ARG A 27 -36.61 33.34 15.41
C ARG A 27 -36.28 34.02 14.08
N ARG A 28 -37.29 34.76 13.61
CA ARG A 28 -37.28 35.66 12.44
C ARG A 28 -36.57 36.95 12.83
N ASP A 29 -35.82 37.54 11.91
CA ASP A 29 -35.58 38.97 11.85
C ASP A 29 -35.38 39.39 10.39
N ASP A 30 -36.25 40.28 9.93
CA ASP A 30 -36.25 40.92 8.62
C ASP A 30 -35.23 42.07 8.62
N GLY A 31 -34.32 42.11 7.64
CA GLY A 31 -33.31 43.15 7.53
C GLY A 31 -32.76 43.31 6.11
N ASP A 32 -33.37 44.23 5.39
CA ASP A 32 -32.97 44.81 4.09
C ASP A 32 -31.54 45.37 4.13
N GLY A 33 -30.74 45.19 3.06
CA GLY A 33 -29.49 45.95 2.89
C GLY A 33 -28.31 45.23 2.22
N GLU A 34 -28.19 45.48 0.92
CA GLU A 34 -26.93 45.83 0.24
C GLU A 34 -25.90 44.73 -0.13
N SER A 35 -25.74 44.57 -1.44
CA SER A 35 -24.70 43.81 -2.14
C SER A 35 -23.31 43.94 -1.53
N LYS A 36 -22.84 42.89 -0.87
CA LYS A 36 -21.42 42.54 -0.80
C LYS A 36 -21.27 41.06 -1.07
N THR A 37 -20.95 40.73 -2.31
CA THR A 37 -20.55 39.38 -2.74
C THR A 37 -19.21 39.04 -2.06
N GLY A 38 -19.29 38.60 -0.80
CA GLY A 38 -18.15 38.07 -0.07
C GLY A 38 -17.66 36.82 -0.79
N ILE A 39 -16.47 36.89 -1.38
CA ILE A 39 -15.79 35.71 -1.92
C ILE A 39 -15.46 34.84 -0.72
N VAL A 40 -16.35 33.90 -0.40
CA VAL A 40 -16.09 32.82 0.55
C VAL A 40 -15.04 31.94 -0.09
N THR A 41 -13.77 32.20 0.20
CA THR A 41 -12.68 31.28 -0.12
C THR A 41 -12.89 30.03 0.74
N LYS A 42 -13.69 29.08 0.23
CA LYS A 42 -13.75 27.72 0.76
C LYS A 42 -12.31 27.23 0.86
N THR A 43 -11.84 27.02 2.09
CA THR A 43 -10.54 26.44 2.38
C THR A 43 -10.44 25.13 1.62
N ARG A 44 -9.60 25.08 0.58
CA ARG A 44 -9.35 23.86 -0.18
C ARG A 44 -8.86 22.79 0.81
N PRO A 45 -9.56 21.67 0.98
CA PRO A 45 -9.09 20.63 1.89
C PRO A 45 -7.69 20.20 1.43
N LYS A 46 -6.70 20.35 2.33
CA LYS A 46 -5.34 19.89 2.07
C LYS A 46 -5.38 18.37 2.01
N THR A 47 -5.30 17.81 0.81
CA THR A 47 -5.16 16.36 0.63
C THR A 47 -3.87 15.92 1.30
N LYS A 48 -3.97 14.98 2.27
CA LYS A 48 -2.78 14.36 2.85
C LYS A 48 -2.05 13.59 1.76
N LYS A 49 -0.72 13.76 1.66
CA LYS A 49 0.10 12.95 0.76
C LYS A 49 -0.04 11.47 1.16
N PRO A 50 -0.20 10.54 0.21
CA PRO A 50 -0.31 9.13 0.53
C PRO A 50 0.99 8.62 1.17
N ASN A 51 0.85 7.71 2.14
CA ASN A 51 1.99 7.01 2.72
C ASN A 51 2.62 6.09 1.65
N LEU A 52 3.95 6.08 1.59
CA LEU A 52 4.71 5.20 0.74
C LEU A 52 5.06 3.90 1.48
N TYR A 53 5.14 2.81 0.72
CA TYR A 53 5.39 1.46 1.20
C TYR A 53 6.43 0.79 0.32
N LYS A 54 7.41 0.15 0.95
CA LYS A 54 8.38 -0.73 0.28
C LYS A 54 7.74 -2.08 0.08
N VAL A 55 7.79 -2.62 -1.14
CA VAL A 55 7.44 -4.01 -1.42
C VAL A 55 8.72 -4.84 -1.42
N LEU A 56 8.69 -5.94 -0.67
CA LEU A 56 9.84 -6.77 -0.34
C LEU A 56 9.62 -8.22 -0.79
N LEU A 57 10.64 -8.84 -1.38
CA LEU A 57 10.72 -10.30 -1.53
C LEU A 57 11.60 -10.88 -0.43
N LEU A 58 11.19 -12.04 0.09
CA LEU A 58 11.94 -12.79 1.10
C LEU A 58 12.56 -14.03 0.48
N ASN A 59 13.79 -14.36 0.91
CA ASN A 59 14.49 -15.56 0.44
C ASN A 59 13.86 -16.83 1.01
N ASP A 60 13.89 -17.87 0.20
CA ASP A 60 13.56 -19.25 0.56
C ASP A 60 14.47 -20.22 -0.23
N ASP A 61 14.49 -21.49 0.15
CA ASP A 61 15.41 -22.48 -0.43
C ASP A 61 14.83 -23.25 -1.65
N PHE A 62 13.59 -22.95 -2.07
CA PHE A 62 12.85 -23.76 -3.05
C PHE A 62 12.41 -22.99 -4.30
N THR A 63 12.34 -21.67 -4.27
CA THR A 63 11.99 -20.85 -5.42
C THR A 63 13.20 -20.70 -6.36
N PRO A 64 13.11 -21.09 -7.64
CA PRO A 64 14.21 -20.94 -8.60
C PRO A 64 14.60 -19.47 -8.84
N MET A 65 15.90 -19.21 -9.02
CA MET A 65 16.42 -17.86 -9.32
C MET A 65 15.74 -17.22 -10.54
N GLU A 66 15.56 -17.97 -11.62
CA GLU A 66 14.89 -17.51 -12.83
C GLU A 66 13.43 -17.11 -12.59
N PHE A 67 12.74 -17.80 -11.67
CA PHE A 67 11.38 -17.45 -11.30
C PHE A 67 11.34 -16.09 -10.59
N VAL A 68 12.28 -15.82 -9.69
CA VAL A 68 12.39 -14.52 -9.00
C VAL A 68 12.68 -13.39 -10.01
N VAL A 69 13.56 -13.63 -10.98
CA VAL A 69 13.83 -12.67 -12.06
C VAL A 69 12.56 -12.40 -12.87
N LEU A 70 11.81 -13.42 -13.27
CA LEU A 70 10.53 -13.29 -13.97
C LEU A 70 9.52 -12.45 -13.18
N VAL A 71 9.41 -12.69 -11.87
CA VAL A 71 8.54 -11.92 -10.96
C VAL A 71 8.92 -10.45 -10.96
N LEU A 72 10.21 -10.13 -10.84
CA LEU A 72 10.74 -8.77 -10.83
C LEU A 72 10.49 -8.04 -12.16
N GLN A 73 10.65 -8.74 -13.29
CA GLN A 73 10.36 -8.18 -14.60
C GLN A 73 8.87 -7.94 -14.81
N ARG A 74 8.04 -8.94 -14.50
CA ARG A 74 6.60 -8.93 -14.81
C ARG A 74 5.81 -7.96 -13.94
N PHE A 75 6.08 -7.93 -12.63
CA PHE A 75 5.26 -7.17 -11.68
C PHE A 75 5.90 -5.87 -11.19
N PHE A 76 7.21 -5.72 -11.33
CA PHE A 76 7.95 -4.54 -10.85
C PHE A 76 8.66 -3.77 -11.96
N ASN A 77 8.47 -4.17 -13.23
CA ASN A 77 9.02 -3.53 -14.41
C ASN A 77 10.55 -3.35 -14.33
N LYS A 78 11.25 -4.30 -13.69
CA LYS A 78 12.71 -4.29 -13.66
C LYS A 78 13.27 -4.78 -14.99
N GLY A 79 14.30 -4.12 -15.49
CA GLY A 79 15.10 -4.67 -16.57
C GLY A 79 15.84 -5.93 -16.12
N GLN A 80 16.34 -6.74 -17.06
CA GLN A 80 17.06 -7.99 -16.76
C GLN A 80 18.17 -7.80 -15.73
N GLU A 81 19.06 -6.81 -15.93
CA GLU A 81 20.21 -6.58 -15.05
C GLU A 81 19.80 -6.18 -13.63
N ASP A 82 18.82 -5.27 -13.50
CA ASP A 82 18.28 -4.85 -12.20
C ASP A 82 17.56 -6.01 -11.50
N ALA A 83 16.79 -6.80 -12.24
CA ALA A 83 16.10 -7.96 -11.72
C ALA A 83 17.09 -9.01 -11.17
N THR A 84 18.13 -9.35 -11.93
CA THR A 84 19.19 -10.25 -11.48
C THR A 84 19.91 -9.70 -10.24
N ARG A 85 20.21 -8.40 -10.20
CA ARG A 85 20.85 -7.77 -9.02
C ARG A 85 19.98 -7.87 -7.77
N ILE A 86 18.69 -7.56 -7.89
CA ILE A 86 17.74 -7.66 -6.77
C ILE A 86 17.58 -9.12 -6.35
N MET A 87 17.43 -10.05 -7.29
CA MET A 87 17.34 -11.49 -7.01
C MET A 87 18.56 -11.99 -6.22
N LEU A 88 19.78 -11.67 -6.67
CA LEU A 88 21.00 -12.05 -5.94
C LEU A 88 21.07 -11.40 -4.56
N HIS A 89 20.56 -10.18 -4.42
CA HIS A 89 20.48 -9.52 -3.13
C HIS A 89 19.52 -10.26 -2.18
N VAL A 90 18.32 -10.63 -2.64
CA VAL A 90 17.37 -11.45 -1.87
C VAL A 90 18.05 -12.76 -1.46
N HIS A 91 18.66 -13.46 -2.39
CA HIS A 91 19.30 -14.76 -2.14
C HIS A 91 20.38 -14.68 -1.05
N HIS A 92 21.27 -13.68 -1.13
CA HIS A 92 22.39 -13.56 -0.18
C HIS A 92 22.03 -12.88 1.14
N LYS A 93 21.05 -11.97 1.15
CA LYS A 93 20.73 -11.11 2.31
C LYS A 93 19.42 -11.50 3.00
N GLY A 94 18.63 -12.37 2.39
CA GLY A 94 17.36 -12.86 2.94
C GLY A 94 16.14 -12.02 2.58
N VAL A 95 16.35 -10.77 2.15
CA VAL A 95 15.28 -9.82 1.80
C VAL A 95 15.80 -8.85 0.73
N GLY A 96 14.92 -8.37 -0.15
CA GLY A 96 15.26 -7.34 -1.12
C GLY A 96 14.07 -6.47 -1.49
N ILE A 97 14.33 -5.18 -1.74
CA ILE A 97 13.31 -4.20 -2.12
C ILE A 97 13.05 -4.31 -3.62
N CYS A 98 11.80 -4.57 -3.98
CA CYS A 98 11.36 -4.62 -5.37
C CYS A 98 10.95 -3.24 -5.88
N GLY A 99 10.35 -2.42 -5.04
CA GLY A 99 9.95 -1.05 -5.37
C GLY A 99 9.23 -0.36 -4.21
N VAL A 100 8.98 0.94 -4.39
CA VAL A 100 8.26 1.79 -3.43
C VAL A 100 7.01 2.33 -4.09
N TYR A 101 5.86 2.18 -3.43
CA TYR A 101 4.54 2.49 -4.00
C TYR A 101 3.62 3.10 -2.94
N THR A 102 2.47 3.65 -3.36
CA THR A 102 1.37 3.92 -2.43
C THR A 102 0.80 2.61 -1.88
N TYR A 103 0.14 2.68 -0.72
CA TYR A 103 -0.44 1.50 -0.06
C TYR A 103 -1.24 0.58 -1.02
N GLU A 104 -2.23 1.13 -1.73
CA GLU A 104 -3.12 0.36 -2.60
C GLU A 104 -2.35 -0.36 -3.74
N VAL A 105 -1.34 0.31 -4.30
CA VAL A 105 -0.50 -0.26 -5.36
C VAL A 105 0.42 -1.34 -4.79
N ALA A 106 1.00 -1.11 -3.60
CA ALA A 106 1.83 -2.08 -2.91
C ALA A 106 1.04 -3.36 -2.57
N GLU A 107 -0.15 -3.21 -1.98
CA GLU A 107 -1.05 -4.30 -1.61
C GLU A 107 -1.44 -5.16 -2.82
N THR A 108 -1.79 -4.49 -3.93
CA THR A 108 -2.12 -5.16 -5.19
C THR A 108 -0.93 -5.96 -5.72
N LYS A 109 0.27 -5.37 -5.74
CA LYS A 109 1.49 -6.05 -6.22
C LYS A 109 1.86 -7.24 -5.35
N VAL A 110 1.77 -7.10 -4.02
CA VAL A 110 1.98 -8.22 -3.09
C VAL A 110 1.04 -9.36 -3.41
N THR A 111 -0.26 -9.09 -3.53
CA THR A 111 -1.28 -10.10 -3.85
C THR A 111 -0.99 -10.80 -5.19
N GLN A 112 -0.70 -10.04 -6.25
CA GLN A 112 -0.39 -10.58 -7.57
C GLN A 112 0.82 -11.52 -7.56
N VAL A 113 1.91 -11.13 -6.87
CA VAL A 113 3.12 -11.95 -6.78
C VAL A 113 2.85 -13.23 -5.99
N MET A 114 2.13 -13.14 -4.89
CA MET A 114 1.79 -14.29 -4.05
C MET A 114 0.91 -15.28 -4.80
N ASP A 115 -0.11 -14.81 -5.54
CA ASP A 115 -0.98 -15.67 -6.36
C ASP A 115 -0.20 -16.32 -7.50
N PHE A 116 0.62 -15.55 -8.21
CA PHE A 116 1.46 -16.07 -9.28
C PHE A 116 2.41 -17.16 -8.78
N SER A 117 3.05 -16.94 -7.62
CA SER A 117 3.96 -17.92 -7.01
C SER A 117 3.23 -19.21 -6.62
N ARG A 118 2.05 -19.11 -6.01
CA ARG A 118 1.21 -20.27 -5.68
C ARG A 118 0.79 -21.06 -6.92
N GLN A 119 0.37 -20.38 -7.99
CA GLN A 119 -0.03 -21.03 -9.25
C GLN A 119 1.11 -21.79 -9.91
N HIS A 120 2.37 -21.40 -9.67
CA HIS A 120 3.57 -22.06 -10.19
C HIS A 120 4.22 -23.02 -9.18
N GLY A 121 3.61 -23.23 -8.01
CA GLY A 121 4.11 -24.17 -6.99
C GLY A 121 5.34 -23.68 -6.22
N HIS A 122 5.59 -22.37 -6.17
CA HIS A 122 6.73 -21.79 -5.45
C HIS A 122 6.28 -21.14 -4.13
N PRO A 123 7.04 -21.34 -3.02
CA PRO A 123 6.70 -20.78 -1.72
C PRO A 123 7.12 -19.31 -1.55
N LEU A 124 7.59 -18.65 -2.62
CA LEU A 124 8.08 -17.27 -2.62
C LEU A 124 7.16 -16.32 -1.85
N GLN A 125 7.72 -15.61 -0.87
CA GLN A 125 6.99 -14.65 -0.07
C GLN A 125 7.25 -13.22 -0.55
N CYS A 126 6.17 -12.45 -0.64
CA CYS A 126 6.16 -11.03 -0.95
C CYS A 126 5.39 -10.29 0.15
N THR A 127 5.93 -9.19 0.67
CA THR A 127 5.32 -8.39 1.75
C THR A 127 5.52 -6.90 1.50
N MET A 128 4.92 -6.05 2.33
CA MET A 128 5.13 -4.60 2.30
C MET A 128 5.29 -4.01 3.70
N GLU A 129 6.12 -2.99 3.82
CA GLU A 129 6.30 -2.21 5.04
C GLU A 129 6.23 -0.71 4.73
N LYS A 130 5.82 0.09 5.71
CA LYS A 130 5.79 1.55 5.57
C LYS A 130 7.23 2.07 5.41
N GLU A 131 7.45 2.99 4.47
CA GLU A 131 8.75 3.63 4.26
C GLU A 131 9.17 4.54 5.42
#